data_AF-Q9N2C9-F1
#
_entry.id   AF-Q9N2C9-F1
#
_cell.length_a   1.000
_cell.length_b   1.000
_cell.length_c   1.000
_cell.angle_alpha   90.00
_cell.angle_beta   90.00
_cell.angle_gamma   90.00
#
_symmetry.space_group_name_H-M   'P 1'
#
loop_
_entity.id
_entity.type
_entity.pdbx_description
1 polymer ?
#
loop_
_entity_poly.entity_id
_entity_poly.type
_entity_poly.pdbx_seq_one_letter_code
_entity_poly.pdbx_strand_id
1 'polypeptide(L)'
;TTLLIELSSEASQGLSYLPGEHLGVFPGNQPALVQGILERVVDGPAPDQPMRLETLDESGSYWVKDKRLPPCSLSQALTYFLDITTPPTQQLLRKLAQLATKEAERQRLETLCQPLEYNKWKFTNSPTFLEVLEEFP
;
A
#
# COMPACT_ATOMS: atom_id res chain seq x y z
N THR A 1 -19.05 -15.28 7.88
CA THR A 1 -19.90 -14.82 9.00
C THR A 1 -20.38 -13.43 8.69
N THR A 2 -21.66 -13.16 8.94
CA THR A 2 -22.22 -11.81 8.81
C THR A 2 -22.38 -11.23 10.21
N LEU A 3 -21.97 -9.98 10.41
CA LEU A 3 -22.01 -9.30 11.70
C LEU A 3 -22.90 -8.05 11.61
N LEU A 4 -23.67 -7.80 12.67
CA LEU A 4 -24.33 -6.51 12.90
C LEU A 4 -23.40 -5.64 13.74
N ILE A 5 -23.12 -4.42 13.29
CA ILE A 5 -22.25 -3.47 13.98
C ILE A 5 -23.08 -2.24 14.33
N GLU A 6 -23.05 -1.84 15.60
CA GLU A 6 -23.64 -0.60 16.10
C GLU A 6 -22.51 0.40 16.40
N LEU A 7 -22.62 1.62 15.89
CA LEU A 7 -21.61 2.67 16.04
C LEU A 7 -22.21 3.84 16.81
N SER A 8 -21.52 4.30 17.85
CA SER A 8 -21.86 5.52 18.57
C SER A 8 -21.12 6.72 17.98
N SER A 9 -21.82 7.83 17.76
CA SER A 9 -21.22 9.11 17.38
C SER A 9 -21.42 10.12 18.50
N GLU A 10 -20.38 10.90 18.85
CA GLU A 10 -20.53 12.01 19.79
C GLU A 10 -21.34 13.13 19.11
N ALA A 11 -22.35 13.65 19.83
CA ALA A 11 -23.39 14.55 19.32
C ALA A 11 -22.88 15.86 18.69
N SER A 12 -21.61 16.21 18.87
CA SER A 12 -20.98 17.44 18.37
C SER A 12 -20.54 17.36 16.90
N GLN A 13 -20.59 16.21 16.24
CA GLN A 13 -20.12 16.04 14.85
C GLN A 13 -21.20 15.81 13.78
N GLY A 14 -22.49 15.95 14.09
CA GLY A 14 -23.51 16.16 13.06
C GLY A 14 -23.68 15.02 12.05
N LEU A 15 -23.39 13.77 12.42
CA LEU A 15 -23.60 12.62 11.55
C LEU A 15 -25.09 12.24 11.54
N SER A 16 -25.91 12.99 10.80
CA SER A 16 -27.30 12.60 10.50
C SER A 16 -27.31 11.71 9.27
N TYR A 17 -28.13 10.66 9.27
CA TYR A 17 -28.32 9.80 8.11
C TYR A 17 -29.80 9.45 7.92
N LEU A 18 -30.15 9.06 6.70
CA LEU A 18 -31.45 8.51 6.34
C LEU A 18 -31.36 7.00 6.05
N PRO A 19 -32.45 6.25 6.21
CA PRO A 19 -32.48 4.84 5.79
C PRO A 19 -32.10 4.69 4.31
N GLY A 20 -31.11 3.85 4.04
CA GLY A 20 -30.59 3.60 2.69
C GLY A 20 -29.28 4.32 2.36
N GLU A 21 -28.80 5.23 3.21
CA GLU A 21 -27.50 5.89 3.03
C GLU A 21 -26.32 4.99 3.40
N HIS A 22 -25.13 5.34 2.89
CA HIS A 22 -23.89 4.61 3.11
C HIS A 22 -22.98 5.34 4.11
N LEU A 23 -22.26 4.55 4.91
CA LEU A 23 -21.20 5.05 5.78
C LEU A 23 -19.83 4.68 5.21
N GLY A 24 -18.98 5.68 4.96
CA GLY A 24 -17.58 5.45 4.62
C GLY A 24 -16.79 5.06 5.87
N VAL A 25 -16.07 3.95 5.80
CA VAL A 25 -15.20 3.46 6.88
C VAL A 25 -13.76 3.44 6.39
N PHE A 26 -12.85 3.99 7.18
CA PHE A 26 -11.40 3.94 6.93
C PHE A 26 -10.79 2.83 7.80
N PRO A 27 -10.53 1.63 7.26
CA PRO A 27 -9.95 0.54 8.01
C PRO A 27 -8.43 0.69 8.18
N GLY A 28 -7.87 -0.07 9.12
CA GLY A 28 -6.44 -0.32 9.20
C GLY A 28 -6.09 -1.69 8.63
N ASN A 29 -4.93 -1.81 7.99
CA ASN A 29 -4.39 -3.09 7.53
C ASN A 29 -4.03 -4.02 8.71
N GLN A 30 -3.95 -5.32 8.42
CA GLN A 30 -3.59 -6.32 9.44
C GLN A 30 -2.14 -6.11 9.93
N PRO A 31 -1.88 -6.12 11.25
CA PRO A 31 -0.53 -5.89 11.79
C PRO A 31 0.53 -6.84 11.23
N ALA A 32 0.18 -8.11 10.98
CA ALA A 32 1.11 -9.09 10.42
C ALA A 32 1.58 -8.73 9.00
N LEU A 33 0.69 -8.19 8.15
CA LEU A 33 1.05 -7.73 6.80
C LEU A 33 1.97 -6.51 6.87
N VAL A 34 1.63 -5.55 7.74
CA VAL A 34 2.43 -4.34 7.94
C VAL A 34 3.83 -4.70 8.44
N GLN A 35 3.92 -5.56 9.47
CA GLN A 35 5.19 -6.02 10.01
C GLN A 35 6.02 -6.78 8.97
N GLY A 36 5.42 -7.71 8.23
CA GLY A 36 6.13 -8.48 7.21
C GLY A 36 6.72 -7.61 6.10
N ILE A 37 6.06 -6.50 5.73
CA ILE A 37 6.61 -5.53 4.78
C ILE A 37 7.75 -4.75 5.43
N LEU A 38 7.56 -4.24 6.65
CA LEU A 38 8.58 -3.47 7.38
C LEU A 38 9.89 -4.25 7.54
N GLU A 39 9.82 -5.55 7.83
CA GLU A 39 10.99 -6.43 7.97
C GLU A 39 11.78 -6.61 6.66
N ARG A 40 11.17 -6.32 5.50
CA ARG A 40 11.78 -6.42 4.18
C ARG A 40 12.27 -5.08 3.63
N VAL A 41 11.97 -3.96 4.31
CA VAL A 41 12.48 -2.65 3.91
C VAL A 41 13.95 -2.55 4.33
N VAL A 42 14.83 -2.45 3.34
CA VAL A 42 16.27 -2.24 3.53
C VAL A 42 16.58 -0.74 3.52
N ASP A 43 17.52 -0.30 4.37
CA ASP A 43 17.98 1.09 4.49
C ASP A 43 16.86 2.12 4.72
N GLY A 44 15.77 1.68 5.35
CA GLY A 44 14.63 2.52 5.69
C GLY A 44 14.80 3.33 6.98
N PRO A 45 14.01 4.40 7.17
CA PRO A 45 13.85 5.04 8.47
C PRO A 45 13.29 4.05 9.50
N ALA A 46 13.47 4.33 10.80
CA ALA A 46 12.86 3.49 11.82
C ALA A 46 11.32 3.46 11.65
N PRO A 47 10.63 2.31 11.82
CA PRO A 47 9.22 2.16 11.48
C PRO A 47 8.28 3.21 12.08
N ASP A 48 8.57 3.65 13.31
CA ASP A 48 7.78 4.61 14.08
C ASP A 48 8.34 6.04 14.03
N GLN A 49 9.44 6.27 13.30
CA GLN A 49 10.00 7.60 13.14
C GLN A 49 9.04 8.48 12.32
N PRO A 50 8.62 9.65 12.84
CA PRO A 50 7.80 10.58 12.08
C PRO A 50 8.58 11.09 10.85
N MET A 51 7.95 11.01 9.68
CA MET A 51 8.50 11.53 8.43
C MET A 51 7.46 12.33 7.65
N ARG A 52 7.92 13.02 6.60
CA ARG A 52 7.05 13.65 5.61
C ARG A 52 7.59 13.39 4.23
N LEU A 53 6.69 13.20 3.27
CA LEU A 53 7.07 13.02 1.87
C LEU A 53 7.24 14.40 1.21
N GLU A 54 8.37 14.60 0.55
CA GLU A 54 8.65 15.76 -0.29
C GLU A 54 8.96 15.27 -1.71
N THR A 55 8.49 16.01 -2.70
CA THR A 55 8.76 15.77 -4.12
C THR A 55 9.51 16.97 -4.69
N LEU A 56 10.39 16.72 -5.65
CA LEU A 56 11.00 17.79 -6.40
C LEU A 56 9.92 18.47 -7.28
N ASP A 57 9.89 19.79 -7.31
CA ASP A 57 8.96 20.55 -8.14
C ASP A 57 9.23 20.32 -9.64
N GLU A 58 8.29 20.76 -10.50
CA GLU A 58 8.40 20.57 -11.95
C GLU A 58 9.65 21.23 -12.54
N SER A 59 10.15 22.28 -11.88
CA SER A 59 11.38 22.98 -12.28
C SER A 59 12.67 22.26 -11.86
N GLY A 60 12.56 21.23 -11.02
CA GLY A 60 13.71 20.50 -10.49
C GLY A 60 14.52 21.28 -9.44
N SER A 61 14.02 22.41 -8.96
CA SER A 61 14.81 23.39 -8.20
C SER A 61 14.48 23.39 -6.70
N TYR A 62 13.27 22.98 -6.31
CA TYR A 62 12.84 23.02 -4.92
C TYR A 62 12.14 21.74 -4.49
N TRP A 63 12.36 21.37 -3.23
CA TRP A 63 11.59 20.31 -2.56
C TRP A 63 10.29 20.89 -2.03
N VAL A 64 9.17 20.31 -2.45
CA VAL A 64 7.83 20.69 -2.03
C VAL A 64 7.15 19.53 -1.31
N LYS A 65 6.36 19.84 -0.28
CA LYS A 65 5.62 18.83 0.49
C LYS A 65 4.60 18.14 -0.41
N ASP A 66 4.62 16.80 -0.42
CA ASP A 66 3.58 16.01 -1.05
C ASP A 66 2.28 16.16 -0.26
N LYS A 67 1.16 16.34 -0.97
CA LYS A 67 -0.15 16.61 -0.35
C LYS A 67 -0.98 15.34 -0.12
N ARG A 68 -0.54 14.18 -0.63
CA ARG A 68 -1.30 12.93 -0.59
C ARG A 68 -1.19 12.24 0.76
N LEU A 69 -0.02 12.33 1.40
CA LEU A 69 0.22 11.74 2.72
C LEU A 69 0.46 12.84 3.77
N PRO A 70 -0.24 12.81 4.91
CA PRO A 70 0.10 13.67 6.04
C PRO A 70 1.47 13.25 6.62
N PRO A 71 2.12 14.10 7.42
CA PRO A 71 3.26 13.67 8.24
C PRO A 71 2.86 12.48 9.11
N CYS A 72 3.53 11.36 8.92
CA CYS A 72 3.25 10.09 9.60
C CYS A 72 4.51 9.23 9.61
N SER A 73 4.53 8.15 10.40
CA SER A 73 5.57 7.14 10.32
C SER A 73 5.32 6.14 9.17
N LEU A 74 6.33 5.36 8.80
CA LEU A 74 6.16 4.32 7.78
C LEU A 74 5.14 3.26 8.23
N SER A 75 5.17 2.88 9.51
CA SER A 75 4.19 1.99 10.13
C SER A 75 2.76 2.53 9.99
N GLN A 76 2.54 3.82 10.26
CA GLN A 76 1.24 4.47 10.09
C GLN A 76 0.81 4.53 8.62
N ALA A 77 1.73 4.84 7.69
CA ALA A 77 1.44 4.87 6.26
C ALA A 77 0.96 3.50 5.76
N LEU A 78 1.69 2.44 6.08
CA LEU A 78 1.33 1.07 5.72
C LEU A 78 0.05 0.59 6.42
N THR A 79 -0.25 1.09 7.61
CA THR A 79 -1.46 0.69 8.35
C THR A 79 -2.72 1.39 7.83
N TYR A 80 -2.68 2.70 7.59
CA TYR A 80 -3.90 3.50 7.41
C TYR A 80 -4.04 4.22 6.07
N PHE A 81 -2.94 4.42 5.32
CA PHE A 81 -2.95 5.31 4.16
C PHE A 81 -2.62 4.63 2.83
N LEU A 82 -2.00 3.45 2.88
CA LEU A 82 -1.54 2.71 1.70
C LEU A 82 -2.31 1.39 1.55
N ASP A 83 -2.67 1.09 0.31
CA ASP A 83 -3.19 -0.22 -0.05
C ASP A 83 -2.02 -1.19 -0.26
N ILE A 84 -1.94 -2.19 0.62
CA ILE A 84 -0.93 -3.24 0.58
C ILE A 84 -1.53 -4.62 0.21
N THR A 85 -2.83 -4.66 -0.10
CA THR A 85 -3.59 -5.90 -0.30
C THR A 85 -4.08 -6.09 -1.72
N THR A 86 -4.28 -5.00 -2.48
CA THR A 86 -4.55 -5.11 -3.91
C THR A 86 -3.32 -5.62 -4.65
N PRO A 87 -3.47 -6.58 -5.58
CA PRO A 87 -2.38 -7.06 -6.41
C PRO A 87 -1.58 -5.92 -7.07
N PRO A 88 -0.23 -5.90 -6.90
CA PRO A 88 0.63 -4.87 -7.47
C PRO A 88 0.42 -4.69 -8.97
N THR A 89 0.36 -3.44 -9.42
CA THR A 89 0.18 -3.13 -10.84
C THR A 89 1.40 -3.53 -11.66
N GLN A 90 1.23 -3.76 -12.97
CA GLN A 90 2.35 -3.99 -13.89
C GLN A 90 3.43 -2.89 -13.82
N GLN A 91 3.04 -1.64 -13.53
CA GLN A 91 3.99 -0.55 -13.35
C GLN A 91 4.82 -0.71 -12.05
N LEU A 92 4.19 -1.16 -10.97
CA LEU A 92 4.88 -1.45 -9.72
C LEU A 92 5.80 -2.67 -9.87
N LEU A 93 5.34 -3.75 -10.52
CA LEU A 93 6.17 -4.92 -10.83
C LEU A 93 7.40 -4.55 -11.66
N ARG A 94 7.27 -3.64 -12.63
CA ARG A 94 8.41 -3.14 -13.42
C ARG A 94 9.42 -2.38 -12.56
N LYS A 95 8.96 -1.61 -11.56
CA LYS A 95 9.87 -0.95 -10.60
C LYS A 95 10.58 -1.99 -9.74
N LEU A 96 9.89 -3.03 -9.27
CA LEU A 96 10.51 -4.12 -8.52
C LEU A 96 11.54 -4.89 -9.36
N ALA A 97 11.27 -5.12 -10.64
CA ALA A 97 12.23 -5.77 -11.54
C ALA A 97 13.57 -5.01 -11.63
N GLN A 98 13.52 -3.68 -11.58
CA GLN A 98 14.73 -2.84 -11.58
C GLN A 98 15.52 -2.91 -10.27
N LEU A 99 14.88 -3.33 -9.17
CA LEU A 99 15.48 -3.49 -7.85
C LEU A 99 15.92 -4.93 -7.56
N ALA A 100 15.38 -5.91 -8.29
CA ALA A 100 15.71 -7.32 -8.14
C ALA A 100 17.20 -7.56 -8.45
N THR A 101 17.90 -8.19 -7.50
CA THR A 101 19.34 -8.48 -7.61
C THR A 101 19.62 -9.82 -8.27
N LYS A 102 18.66 -10.75 -8.24
CA LYS A 102 18.76 -12.05 -8.92
C LYS A 102 18.18 -11.95 -10.32
N GLU A 103 18.98 -12.35 -11.31
CA GLU A 103 18.59 -12.31 -12.73
C GLU A 103 17.30 -13.06 -13.01
N ALA A 104 17.11 -14.24 -12.40
CA ALA A 104 15.92 -15.07 -12.59
C ALA A 104 14.65 -14.37 -12.08
N GLU A 105 14.73 -13.68 -10.94
CA GLU A 105 13.60 -12.94 -10.37
C GLU A 105 13.27 -11.71 -11.21
N ARG A 106 14.29 -10.98 -11.67
CA ARG A 106 14.12 -9.86 -12.60
C ARG A 106 13.38 -10.30 -13.86
N GLN A 107 13.85 -11.36 -14.52
CA GLN A 107 13.23 -11.89 -15.74
C GLN A 107 11.79 -12.36 -15.50
N ARG A 108 11.53 -12.96 -14.33
CA ARG A 108 10.17 -13.36 -13.95
C ARG A 108 9.26 -12.15 -13.75
N LEU A 109 9.70 -11.12 -13.03
CA LEU A 109 8.96 -9.88 -12.84
C LEU A 109 8.69 -9.16 -14.17
N GLU A 110 9.67 -9.11 -15.07
CA GLU A 110 9.51 -8.55 -16.42
C GLU A 110 8.50 -9.34 -17.26
N THR A 111 8.50 -10.66 -17.13
CA THR A 111 7.50 -11.53 -17.78
C THR A 111 6.10 -11.26 -17.21
N LEU A 112 5.96 -11.13 -15.90
CA LEU A 112 4.70 -10.77 -15.24
C LEU A 112 4.21 -9.37 -15.61
N CYS A 113 5.05 -8.51 -16.18
CA CYS A 113 4.61 -7.23 -16.72
C CYS A 113 3.87 -7.37 -18.07
N GLN A 114 3.86 -8.54 -18.71
CA GLN A 114 3.12 -8.76 -19.96
C GLN A 114 1.62 -8.94 -19.68
N PRO A 115 0.69 -8.33 -20.45
CA PRO A 115 -0.73 -8.31 -20.11
C PRO A 115 -1.37 -9.69 -19.88
N LEU A 116 -1.02 -10.69 -20.70
CA LEU A 116 -1.58 -12.05 -20.57
C LEU A 116 -1.09 -12.74 -19.29
N GLU A 117 0.22 -12.71 -19.05
CA GLU A 117 0.86 -13.31 -17.87
C GLU A 117 0.41 -12.61 -16.59
N TYR A 118 0.37 -11.27 -16.60
CA TYR A 118 -0.11 -10.46 -15.49
C TYR A 118 -1.53 -10.84 -15.09
N ASN A 119 -2.46 -10.87 -16.05
CA ASN A 119 -3.86 -11.17 -15.76
C ASN A 119 -4.00 -12.59 -15.21
N LYS A 120 -3.33 -13.58 -15.83
CA LYS A 120 -3.35 -14.96 -15.34
C LYS A 120 -2.84 -15.06 -13.90
N TRP A 121 -1.67 -14.49 -13.60
CA TRP A 121 -1.08 -14.50 -12.27
C TRP A 121 -1.95 -13.75 -11.25
N LYS A 122 -2.43 -12.55 -11.60
CA LYS A 122 -3.31 -11.73 -10.75
C LYS A 122 -4.60 -12.46 -10.40
N PHE A 123 -5.32 -13.03 -11.37
CA PHE A 123 -6.59 -13.70 -11.11
C PHE A 123 -6.43 -15.05 -10.40
N THR A 124 -5.32 -15.75 -10.63
CA THR A 124 -5.07 -17.04 -9.99
C THR A 124 -4.67 -16.87 -8.52
N ASN A 125 -3.78 -15.92 -8.25
CA ASN A 125 -3.12 -15.81 -6.94
C ASN A 125 -3.66 -14.67 -6.07
N SER A 126 -4.17 -13.59 -6.69
CA SER A 126 -4.59 -12.35 -6.02
C SER A 126 -3.64 -11.90 -4.90
N PRO A 127 -2.32 -11.81 -5.17
CA PRO A 127 -1.32 -11.67 -4.11
C PRO A 127 -1.32 -10.26 -3.55
N THR A 128 -1.14 -10.15 -2.24
CA THR A 128 -0.82 -8.92 -1.51
C THR A 128 0.59 -8.43 -1.87
N PHE A 129 0.92 -7.19 -1.50
CA PHE A 129 2.27 -6.67 -1.73
C PHE A 129 3.34 -7.48 -0.98
N LEU A 130 3.04 -7.95 0.24
CA LEU A 130 3.95 -8.78 1.03
C LEU A 130 4.26 -10.10 0.33
N GLU A 131 3.24 -10.81 -0.17
CA GLU A 131 3.43 -12.09 -0.87
C GLU A 131 4.29 -11.95 -2.13
N VAL A 132 4.22 -10.79 -2.81
CA VAL A 132 5.11 -10.50 -3.94
C VAL A 132 6.56 -10.32 -3.47
N LEU A 133 6.80 -9.60 -2.37
CA LEU A 133 8.15 -9.48 -1.81
C LEU A 133 8.69 -10.81 -1.27
N GLU A 134 7.81 -11.74 -0.92
CA GLU A 134 8.17 -13.11 -0.51
C GLU A 134 8.47 -14.03 -1.69
N GLU A 135 7.72 -13.90 -2.79
CA GLU A 135 7.96 -14.63 -4.03
C GLU A 135 9.28 -14.17 -4.70
N PHE A 136 9.66 -12.91 -4.52
CA PHE A 136 10.85 -12.29 -5.10
C PHE A 136 11.74 -11.61 -4.02
N PRO A 137 12.46 -12.39 -3.18
CA PRO A 137 13.19 -11.88 -2.01
C PRO A 137 14.57 -11.28 -2.32
#